data_AF-A0A6J7F1L4-F1
#
_entry.id   AF-A0A6J7F1L4-F1
#
_cell.length_a   1.000
_cell.length_b   1.000
_cell.length_c   1.000
_cell.angle_alpha   90.00
_cell.angle_beta   90.00
_cell.angle_gamma   90.00
#
_symmetry.space_group_name_H-M   'P 1'
#
loop_
_entity.id
_entity.type
_entity.pdbx_description
1 polymer ?
#
loop_
_entity_poly.entity_id
_entity_poly.type
_entity_poly.pdbx_seq_one_letter_code
_entity_poly.pdbx_strand_id
1 'polypeptide(L)'
;MGAKNVHIGPSDYIPWLDDRKWAYVRLEGRAFGDVPLNLEYKLEVWDSPNSAGVIIDALRCAKIGLDRKIGGALLSPSSYFMKTPPVQYTDEQAHVKTEDFISGKLER
;
A
#
# COMPACT_ATOMS: atom_id res chain seq x y z
N MET A 1 -23.35 -7.56 -3.30
CA MET A 1 -23.25 -7.33 -1.85
C MET A 1 -23.39 -5.83 -1.61
N GLY A 2 -24.20 -5.40 -0.65
CA GLY A 2 -24.46 -3.97 -0.39
C GLY A 2 -23.42 -3.35 0.55
N ALA A 3 -23.34 -2.01 0.58
CA ALA A 3 -22.43 -1.26 1.45
C ALA A 3 -22.56 -1.59 2.96
N LYS A 4 -23.71 -2.14 3.39
CA LYS A 4 -23.96 -2.58 4.76
C LYS A 4 -23.26 -3.89 5.16
N ASN A 5 -22.67 -4.61 4.20
CA ASN A 5 -22.04 -5.91 4.42
C ASN A 5 -20.51 -5.82 4.61
N VAL A 6 -19.95 -4.60 4.64
CA VAL A 6 -18.52 -4.35 4.79
C VAL A 6 -18.32 -3.39 5.95
N HIS A 7 -17.49 -3.77 6.90
CA HIS A 7 -17.07 -2.93 8.01
C HIS A 7 -15.55 -2.85 8.04
N ILE A 8 -15.01 -1.63 8.00
CA ILE A 8 -13.57 -1.36 8.05
C ILE A 8 -13.33 -0.03 8.76
N GLY A 9 -12.36 -0.01 9.66
CA GLY A 9 -11.99 1.19 10.41
C GLY A 9 -11.12 0.84 11.62
N PRO A 10 -10.59 1.86 12.32
CA PRO A 10 -10.00 1.65 13.63
C PRO A 10 -11.09 1.15 14.59
N SER A 11 -10.81 0.06 15.32
CA SER A 11 -11.75 -0.48 16.31
C SER A 11 -11.58 0.19 17.67
N ASP A 12 -10.39 0.03 18.29
CA ASP A 12 -10.10 0.55 19.62
C ASP A 12 -8.62 0.95 19.75
N TYR A 13 -8.33 1.82 20.71
CA TYR A 13 -6.96 2.14 21.13
C TYR A 13 -6.60 1.35 22.38
N ILE A 14 -5.53 0.54 22.29
CA ILE A 14 -5.06 -0.33 23.37
C ILE A 14 -3.64 0.10 23.76
N PRO A 15 -3.44 0.76 24.92
CA PRO A 15 -2.16 1.43 25.24
C PRO A 15 -0.94 0.51 25.21
N TRP A 16 -1.06 -0.73 25.69
CA TRP A 16 0.07 -1.66 25.77
C TRP A 16 0.45 -2.33 24.44
N LEU A 17 -0.26 -2.03 23.34
CA LEU A 17 0.18 -2.45 22.02
C LEU A 17 1.36 -1.60 21.51
N ASP A 18 1.58 -0.41 22.08
CA ASP A 18 2.58 0.55 21.63
C ASP A 18 2.44 0.82 20.12
N ASP A 19 3.47 0.57 19.32
CA ASP A 19 3.47 0.73 17.86
C ASP A 19 2.94 -0.51 17.11
N ARG A 20 2.55 -1.57 17.82
CA ARG A 20 1.95 -2.75 17.18
C ARG A 20 0.50 -2.45 16.76
N LYS A 21 0.17 -2.93 15.57
CA LYS A 21 -1.19 -2.94 15.03
C LYS A 21 -1.66 -4.37 14.89
N TRP A 22 -2.81 -4.65 15.49
CA TRP A 22 -3.53 -5.91 15.30
C TRP A 22 -4.74 -5.67 14.41
N ALA A 23 -4.89 -6.49 13.37
CA ALA A 23 -6.07 -6.51 12.53
C ALA A 23 -6.72 -7.89 12.61
N TYR A 24 -7.97 -7.92 13.05
CA TYR A 24 -8.83 -9.11 13.00
C TYR A 24 -9.76 -8.95 11.81
N VAL A 25 -9.71 -9.91 10.89
CA VAL A 25 -10.46 -9.83 9.63
C VAL A 25 -11.22 -11.14 9.41
N ARG A 26 -12.49 -11.01 9.06
CA ARG A 26 -13.38 -12.11 8.68
C ARG A 26 -13.93 -11.85 7.29
N LEU A 27 -13.89 -12.87 6.43
CA LEU A 27 -14.49 -12.89 5.11
C LEU A 27 -15.47 -14.06 5.05
N GLU A 28 -16.66 -13.79 4.51
CA GLU A 28 -17.69 -14.78 4.27
C GLU A 28 -18.07 -14.75 2.79
N GLY A 29 -18.12 -15.93 2.17
CA GLY A 29 -18.42 -16.10 0.77
C GLY A 29 -19.10 -17.42 0.48
N ARG A 30 -19.23 -17.74 -0.81
CA ARG A 30 -19.78 -19.00 -1.29
C ARG A 30 -18.89 -19.56 -2.38
N ALA A 31 -18.68 -20.87 -2.35
CA ALA A 31 -17.94 -21.62 -3.35
C ALA A 31 -18.88 -22.24 -4.40
N PHE A 32 -18.35 -23.15 -5.21
CA PHE A 32 -19.14 -23.93 -6.16
C PHE A 32 -20.30 -24.64 -5.46
N GLY A 33 -21.49 -24.59 -6.08
CA GLY A 33 -22.72 -25.18 -5.51
C GLY A 33 -23.31 -24.39 -4.34
N ASP A 34 -23.03 -23.08 -4.24
CA ASP A 34 -23.51 -22.19 -3.16
C ASP A 34 -23.07 -22.62 -1.74
N VAL A 35 -22.05 -23.48 -1.65
CA VAL A 35 -21.53 -23.97 -0.37
C VAL A 35 -20.88 -22.81 0.39
N PRO A 36 -21.25 -22.55 1.66
CA PRO A 36 -20.65 -21.49 2.45
C PRO A 36 -19.13 -21.66 2.63
N LEU A 37 -18.40 -20.57 2.49
CA LEU A 37 -16.95 -20.51 2.67
C LEU A 37 -16.62 -19.35 3.60
N ASN A 38 -15.82 -19.61 4.64
CA ASN A 38 -15.42 -18.60 5.60
C ASN A 38 -13.90 -18.56 5.71
N LEU A 39 -13.35 -17.37 5.93
CA LEU A 39 -11.94 -17.17 6.23
C LEU A 39 -11.83 -16.15 7.36
N GLU A 40 -11.10 -16.50 8.40
CA GLU A 40 -10.74 -15.59 9.48
C GLU A 40 -9.23 -15.56 9.63
N TYR A 41 -8.68 -14.36 9.85
CA TYR A 41 -7.27 -14.22 10.18
C TYR A 41 -7.03 -13.08 11.16
N LYS A 42 -5.94 -13.22 11.91
CA LYS A 42 -5.33 -12.16 12.71
C LYS A 42 -3.98 -11.79 12.09
N LEU A 43 -3.78 -10.52 11.81
CA LEU A 43 -2.50 -9.96 11.40
C LEU A 43 -1.93 -9.11 12.53
N GLU A 44 -0.68 -9.37 12.91
CA GLU A 44 0.08 -8.57 13.86
C GLU A 44 1.31 -8.00 13.14
N VAL A 45 1.45 -6.68 13.20
CA VAL A 45 2.58 -5.94 12.63
C VAL A 45 3.04 -4.85 13.58
N TRP A 46 4.28 -4.40 13.41
CA TRP A 46 4.74 -3.10 13.93
C TRP A 46 4.45 -2.05 12.86
N ASP A 47 3.62 -1.05 13.16
CA ASP A 47 3.07 -0.13 12.15
C ASP A 47 4.14 0.79 11.56
N SER A 48 4.98 1.39 12.41
CA SER A 48 6.01 2.33 11.94
C SER A 48 7.07 1.66 11.06
N PRO A 49 7.71 0.54 11.47
CA PRO A 49 8.67 -0.17 10.63
C PRO A 49 8.09 -0.69 9.32
N ASN A 50 6.79 -1.00 9.26
CA ASN A 50 6.12 -1.50 8.05
C ASN A 50 6.16 -0.50 6.89
N SER A 51 6.30 0.80 7.19
CA SER A 51 6.43 1.87 6.18
C SER A 51 7.86 2.35 5.99
N ALA A 52 8.77 2.08 6.93
CA ALA A 52 10.12 2.64 6.91
C ALA A 52 10.90 2.26 5.64
N GLY A 53 10.81 1.00 5.18
CA GLY A 53 11.43 0.56 3.93
C GLY A 53 10.90 1.31 2.71
N VAL A 54 9.58 1.48 2.63
CA VAL A 54 8.90 2.23 1.55
C VAL A 54 9.39 3.68 1.51
N ILE A 55 9.52 4.33 2.67
CA ILE A 55 9.96 5.72 2.76
C ILE A 55 11.44 5.89 2.37
N ILE A 56 12.31 4.93 2.71
CA ILE A 56 13.72 4.95 2.30
C ILE A 56 13.83 5.00 0.77
N ASP A 57 13.09 4.15 0.06
CA ASP A 57 13.16 4.11 -1.40
C ASP A 57 12.44 5.30 -2.06
N ALA A 58 11.33 5.76 -1.49
CA ALA A 58 10.67 6.99 -1.94
C ALA A 58 11.61 8.21 -1.83
N LEU A 59 12.37 8.33 -0.73
CA LEU A 59 13.35 9.40 -0.54
C LEU A 59 14.49 9.32 -1.55
N ARG A 60 14.98 8.12 -1.85
CA ARG A 60 16.02 7.90 -2.86
C ARG A 60 15.51 8.29 -4.26
N CYS A 61 14.26 7.95 -4.59
CA CYS A 61 13.63 8.39 -5.84
C CYS A 61 13.47 9.91 -5.90
N ALA A 62 13.10 10.56 -4.79
CA ALA A 62 13.05 12.02 -4.71
C ALA A 62 14.43 12.65 -4.96
N LYS A 63 15.50 12.04 -4.42
CA LYS A 63 16.88 12.49 -4.67
C LYS A 63 17.27 12.35 -6.15
N ILE A 64 16.91 11.24 -6.80
CA ILE A 64 17.10 11.07 -8.25
C ILE A 64 16.35 12.16 -9.04
N GLY A 65 15.09 12.43 -8.67
CA GLY A 65 14.30 13.49 -9.28
C GLY A 65 14.95 14.87 -9.14
N LEU A 66 15.47 15.17 -7.95
CA LEU A 66 16.21 16.40 -7.68
C LEU A 66 17.48 16.52 -8.53
N ASP A 67 18.27 15.45 -8.64
CA ASP A 67 19.51 15.42 -9.43
C ASP A 67 19.24 15.61 -10.93
N ARG A 68 18.09 15.12 -11.41
CA ARG A 68 17.60 15.32 -12.78
C ARG A 68 16.85 16.64 -12.98
N LYS A 69 16.74 17.47 -11.94
CA LYS A 69 16.02 18.77 -11.94
C LYS A 69 14.55 18.65 -12.35
N ILE A 70 13.90 17.55 -11.98
CA ILE A 70 12.48 17.32 -12.25
C ILE A 70 11.66 18.02 -11.16
N GLY A 71 10.78 18.93 -11.57
CA GLY A 71 9.80 19.58 -10.70
C GLY A 71 8.47 18.83 -10.67
N GLY A 72 7.69 19.06 -9.62
CA GLY A 72 6.36 18.44 -9.46
C GLY A 72 6.42 16.99 -8.96
N ALA A 73 5.31 16.27 -9.11
CA ALA A 73 5.21 14.89 -8.62
C ALA A 73 5.94 13.90 -9.54
N LEU A 74 6.74 13.01 -8.94
CA LEU A 74 7.32 11.84 -9.62
C LEU A 74 6.22 10.78 -9.74
N LEU A 75 5.53 10.75 -10.88
CA LEU A 75 4.30 9.96 -11.09
C LEU A 75 4.56 8.47 -10.88
N SER A 76 5.66 7.97 -11.42
CA SER A 76 6.04 6.57 -11.36
C SER A 76 6.34 6.14 -9.91
N PRO A 77 7.33 6.74 -9.19
CA PRO A 77 7.54 6.46 -7.76
C PRO A 77 6.31 6.67 -6.87
N SER A 78 5.55 7.76 -7.09
CA SER A 78 4.36 8.05 -6.27
C SER A 78 3.34 6.93 -6.38
N SER A 79 3.12 6.41 -7.59
CA SER A 79 2.19 5.32 -7.84
C SER A 79 2.55 4.00 -7.17
N TYR A 80 3.82 3.79 -6.82
CA TYR A 80 4.28 2.57 -6.19
C TYR A 80 4.38 2.68 -4.66
N PHE A 81 4.74 3.85 -4.15
CA PHE A 81 4.98 4.04 -2.71
C PHE A 81 3.81 4.66 -1.94
N MET A 82 2.83 5.29 -2.63
CA MET A 82 1.74 6.03 -1.99
C MET A 82 0.38 5.40 -2.26
N LYS A 83 -0.48 5.35 -1.24
CA LYS A 83 -1.86 4.84 -1.36
C LYS A 83 -2.78 5.71 -2.22
N THR A 84 -2.43 6.97 -2.43
CA THR A 84 -3.23 7.93 -3.20
C THR A 84 -2.30 8.74 -4.12
N PRO A 85 -1.79 8.11 -5.19
CA PRO A 85 -0.93 8.79 -6.14
C PRO A 85 -1.74 9.73 -7.06
N PRO A 86 -1.09 10.71 -7.70
CA PRO A 86 -1.74 11.58 -8.69
C PRO A 86 -2.29 10.83 -9.91
N VAL A 87 -1.65 9.72 -10.28
CA VAL A 87 -2.07 8.83 -11.36
C VAL A 87 -2.04 7.40 -10.83
N GLN A 88 -3.16 6.69 -11.00
CA GLN A 88 -3.32 5.31 -10.54
C GLN A 88 -2.79 4.33 -11.60
N TYR A 89 -2.03 3.35 -11.16
CA TYR A 89 -1.61 2.18 -11.93
C TYR A 89 -1.88 0.91 -11.11
N THR A 90 -1.82 -0.27 -11.74
CA THR A 90 -1.71 -1.50 -10.94
C THR A 90 -0.34 -1.56 -10.27
N ASP A 91 -0.23 -2.30 -9.16
CA ASP A 91 1.03 -2.41 -8.41
C ASP A 91 2.18 -2.92 -9.31
N GLU A 92 1.92 -3.85 -10.22
CA GLU A 92 2.91 -4.37 -11.17
C GLU A 92 3.36 -3.31 -12.17
N GLN A 93 2.43 -2.50 -12.68
CA GLN A 93 2.74 -1.40 -13.59
C GLN A 93 3.55 -0.31 -12.87
N ALA A 94 3.15 0.03 -11.64
CA ALA A 94 3.83 1.01 -10.81
C ALA A 94 5.26 0.58 -10.47
N HIS A 95 5.46 -0.72 -10.17
CA HIS A 95 6.78 -1.30 -9.94
C HIS A 95 7.69 -1.15 -11.17
N VAL A 96 7.26 -1.62 -12.34
CA VAL A 96 8.05 -1.54 -13.58
C VAL A 96 8.38 -0.09 -13.94
N LYS A 97 7.40 0.80 -13.83
CA LYS A 97 7.60 2.23 -14.09
C LYS A 97 8.58 2.88 -13.12
N THR A 98 8.56 2.48 -11.85
CA THR A 98 9.52 2.96 -10.84
C THR A 98 10.93 2.49 -11.16
N GLU A 99 11.12 1.23 -11.56
CA GLU A 99 12.42 0.72 -12.02
C GLU A 99 12.92 1.43 -13.30
N ASP A 100 12.02 1.70 -14.24
CA ASP A 100 12.36 2.45 -15.45
C ASP A 100 12.69 3.93 -15.15
N PHE A 101 12.04 4.53 -14.14
CA PHE A 101 12.43 5.84 -13.61
C PHE A 101 13.82 5.78 -12.98
N ILE A 102 14.10 4.81 -12.10
CA ILE A 102 15.40 4.65 -11.44
C ILE A 102 16.51 4.47 -12.46
N SER A 103 16.30 3.63 -13.48
CA SER A 103 17.27 3.37 -14.56
C SER A 103 17.37 4.49 -15.61
N GLY A 104 16.52 5.52 -15.54
CA GLY A 104 16.59 6.69 -16.41
C GLY A 104 15.95 6.51 -17.79
N LYS A 105 15.18 5.44 -18.00
CA LYS A 105 14.37 5.22 -19.21
C LYS A 105 13.08 6.04 -19.21
N LEU A 106 12.57 6.37 -18.02
CA LEU A 106 11.43 7.27 -17.82
C LEU A 106 11.86 8.56 -17.13
N GLU A 107 11.23 9.65 -17.57
CA GLU A 107 11.47 10.97 -17.01
C GLU A 107 10.81 11.15 -15.63
N ARG A 108 9.59 10.64 -15.42
CA ARG A 108 8.81 10.84 -14.17
C ARG A 108 7.90 9.68 -13.81
#